data_AF-A0A528WC23-F1
#
_entry.id   AF-A0A528WC23-F1
#
_cell.length_a   1.000
_cell.length_b   1.000
_cell.length_c   1.000
_cell.angle_alpha   90.00
_cell.angle_beta   90.00
_cell.angle_gamma   90.00
#
_symmetry.space_group_name_H-M   'P 1'
#
loop_
_entity.id
_entity.type
_entity.pdbx_description
1 polymer ?
#
loop_
_entity_poly.entity_id
_entity_poly.type
_entity_poly.pdbx_seq_one_letter_code
_entity_poly.pdbx_strand_id
1 'polypeptide(L)'
;DKGFAHFEEWRDQVLEEEEREQHKLGRQIVREEHWLRYGVTARRKRNMRRLGELQAMRQRFRSHRGAEGTATMVASDAADSGKLVIEAKGIEKSSGDLTVVKGFSTRIQRGDRVGLVGPNGAGKTTLLKMLTGELAPDTGSARLGVNLEIATLDQKREAVDPQETLAHYLTDGRGENLVVNGEQRHVVS
;
A
#
# COMPACT_ATOMS: atom_id res chain seq x y z
N ASP A 1 18.73 -11.22 -15.44
CA ASP A 1 19.81 -10.39 -16.03
C ASP A 1 19.37 -9.15 -16.81
N LYS A 2 18.26 -8.49 -16.45
CA LYS A 2 17.96 -7.12 -16.90
C LYS A 2 17.78 -6.23 -15.66
N GLY A 3 18.36 -5.04 -15.65
CA GLY A 3 18.35 -4.13 -14.50
C GLY A 3 16.99 -3.46 -14.25
N PHE A 4 16.91 -2.61 -13.22
CA PHE A 4 15.66 -1.96 -12.77
C PHE A 4 14.99 -1.08 -13.84
N ALA A 5 15.72 -0.61 -14.86
CA ALA A 5 15.17 0.13 -15.99
C ALA A 5 14.13 -0.67 -16.81
N HIS A 6 14.13 -2.00 -16.73
CA HIS A 6 13.16 -2.87 -17.41
C HIS A 6 12.00 -3.28 -16.49
N PHE A 7 11.97 -2.81 -15.24
CA PHE A 7 10.94 -3.21 -14.27
C PHE A 7 9.54 -2.83 -14.73
N GLU A 8 9.37 -1.63 -15.28
CA GLU A 8 8.05 -1.14 -15.73
C GLU A 8 7.53 -1.95 -16.92
N GLU A 9 8.36 -2.17 -17.94
CA GLU A 9 7.99 -2.96 -19.12
C GLU A 9 7.68 -4.43 -18.74
N TRP A 10 8.45 -5.01 -17.81
CA TRP A 10 8.17 -6.35 -17.30
C TRP A 10 6.88 -6.39 -16.48
N ARG A 11 6.65 -5.41 -15.60
CA ARG A 11 5.42 -5.31 -14.79
C ARG A 11 4.20 -5.23 -15.70
N ASP A 12 4.24 -4.35 -16.69
CA ASP A 12 3.10 -4.11 -17.59
C ASP A 12 2.81 -5.37 -18.43
N GLN A 13 3.86 -6.07 -18.89
CA GLN A 13 3.70 -7.34 -19.58
C GLN A 13 3.06 -8.42 -18.68
N VAL A 14 3.49 -8.53 -17.42
CA VAL A 14 2.92 -9.49 -16.46
C VAL A 14 1.45 -9.17 -16.19
N LEU A 15 1.11 -7.89 -16.00
CA LEU A 15 -0.27 -7.46 -15.78
C LEU A 15 -1.16 -7.76 -16.99
N GLU A 16 -0.70 -7.49 -18.21
CA GLU A 16 -1.44 -7.83 -19.42
C GLU A 16 -1.63 -9.34 -19.58
N GLU A 17 -0.63 -10.15 -19.23
CA GLU A 17 -0.72 -11.60 -19.25
C GLU A 17 -1.77 -12.09 -18.24
N GLU A 18 -1.73 -11.59 -17.00
CA GLU A 18 -2.72 -11.90 -15.96
C GLU A 18 -4.15 -11.52 -16.37
N GLU A 19 -4.35 -10.32 -16.91
CA GLU A 19 -5.67 -9.88 -17.42
C GLU A 19 -6.19 -10.81 -18.52
N ARG A 20 -5.30 -11.22 -19.44
CA ARG A 20 -5.64 -12.12 -20.54
C ARG A 20 -6.01 -13.50 -20.04
N GLU A 21 -5.33 -14.01 -19.02
CA GLU A 21 -5.67 -15.28 -18.35
C GLU A 21 -7.01 -15.20 -17.64
N GLN A 22 -7.29 -14.13 -16.90
CA GLN A 22 -8.58 -13.90 -16.25
C GLN A 22 -9.73 -13.83 -17.25
N HIS A 23 -9.53 -13.10 -18.35
CA HIS A 23 -10.53 -13.01 -19.41
C HIS A 23 -10.79 -14.37 -20.09
N LYS A 24 -9.77 -15.21 -20.25
CA LYS A 24 -9.95 -16.60 -20.74
C LYS A 24 -10.72 -17.45 -19.73
N LEU A 25 -10.40 -17.35 -18.44
CA LEU A 25 -11.07 -18.08 -17.35
C LEU A 25 -12.55 -17.71 -17.28
N GLY A 26 -12.88 -16.41 -17.33
CA GLY A 26 -14.26 -15.93 -17.36
C GLY A 26 -15.06 -16.49 -18.56
N ARG A 27 -14.48 -16.47 -19.76
CA ARG A 27 -15.11 -17.06 -20.96
C ARG A 27 -15.27 -18.59 -20.86
N GLN A 28 -14.42 -19.27 -20.10
CA GLN A 28 -14.54 -20.70 -19.85
C GLN A 28 -15.67 -21.00 -18.86
N ILE A 29 -15.81 -20.21 -17.79
CA ILE A 29 -16.91 -20.30 -16.83
C ILE A 29 -18.25 -20.13 -17.54
N VAL A 30 -18.42 -19.11 -18.38
CA VAL A 30 -19.65 -18.87 -19.15
C VAL A 30 -20.03 -20.07 -20.02
N ARG A 31 -19.05 -20.66 -20.72
CA ARG A 31 -19.28 -21.86 -21.54
C ARG A 31 -19.71 -23.06 -20.71
N GLU A 32 -19.10 -23.27 -19.56
CA GLU A 32 -19.43 -24.37 -18.65
C GLU A 32 -20.79 -24.17 -17.96
N GLU A 33 -21.17 -22.94 -17.65
CA GLU A 33 -22.51 -22.59 -17.14
C GLU A 33 -23.59 -22.86 -18.19
N HIS A 34 -23.34 -22.51 -19.44
CA HIS A 34 -24.25 -22.83 -20.54
C HIS A 34 -24.41 -24.34 -20.71
N TRP A 35 -23.31 -25.12 -20.61
CA TRP A 35 -23.37 -26.58 -20.60
C TRP A 35 -24.17 -27.13 -19.41
N LEU A 36 -23.99 -26.56 -18.20
CA LEU A 36 -24.73 -26.98 -17.02
C LEU A 36 -26.25 -26.73 -17.17
N ARG A 37 -26.64 -25.63 -17.82
CA ARG A 37 -28.04 -25.24 -18.00
C ARG A 37 -28.74 -26.04 -19.11
N TYR A 38 -28.06 -26.35 -20.21
CA TYR A 38 -28.70 -26.89 -21.42
C TYR A 38 -28.14 -28.25 -21.90
N GLY A 39 -26.99 -28.70 -21.39
CA GLY A 39 -26.21 -29.81 -21.97
C GLY A 39 -25.96 -31.01 -21.03
N VAL A 40 -26.59 -31.05 -19.85
CA VAL A 40 -26.41 -32.13 -18.88
C VAL A 40 -27.26 -33.33 -19.29
N THR A 41 -26.62 -34.42 -19.72
CA THR A 41 -27.25 -35.72 -20.01
C THR A 41 -27.00 -36.72 -18.87
N ALA A 42 -27.75 -37.83 -18.80
CA ALA A 42 -27.86 -38.75 -17.64
C ALA A 42 -26.56 -39.41 -17.10
N ARG A 43 -25.36 -39.13 -17.64
CA ARG A 43 -24.07 -39.66 -17.13
C ARG A 43 -23.63 -38.97 -15.83
N ARG A 44 -24.22 -39.39 -14.71
CA ARG A 44 -24.03 -38.81 -13.36
C ARG A 44 -22.57 -38.61 -12.94
N LYS A 45 -21.69 -39.61 -13.08
CA LYS A 45 -20.30 -39.55 -12.55
C LYS A 45 -19.39 -38.52 -13.24
N ARG A 46 -19.44 -38.40 -14.58
CA ARG A 46 -18.62 -37.43 -15.34
C ARG A 46 -19.13 -36.00 -15.16
N ASN A 47 -20.45 -35.83 -15.04
CA ASN A 47 -21.05 -34.53 -14.81
C ASN A 47 -20.69 -33.96 -13.43
N MET A 48 -20.53 -34.82 -12.41
CA MET A 48 -20.07 -34.38 -11.08
C MET A 48 -18.63 -33.87 -11.08
N ARG A 49 -17.72 -34.51 -11.82
CA ARG A 49 -16.34 -33.99 -11.98
C ARG A 49 -16.33 -32.63 -12.66
N ARG A 50 -17.09 -32.49 -13.76
CA ARG A 50 -17.18 -31.23 -14.51
C ARG A 50 -17.82 -30.09 -13.69
N LEU A 51 -18.81 -30.42 -12.86
CA LEU A 51 -19.39 -29.48 -11.89
C LEU A 51 -18.37 -29.03 -10.84
N GLY A 52 -17.56 -29.95 -10.32
CA GLY A 52 -16.46 -29.60 -9.39
C GLY A 52 -15.39 -28.73 -10.04
N GLU A 53 -15.04 -29.00 -11.30
CA GLU A 53 -14.12 -28.17 -12.08
C GLU A 53 -14.70 -26.75 -12.31
N LEU A 54 -16.00 -26.62 -12.60
CA LEU A 54 -16.68 -25.33 -12.69
C LEU A 54 -16.67 -24.57 -11.36
N GLN A 55 -16.93 -25.25 -10.23
CA GLN A 55 -16.85 -24.63 -8.91
C GLN A 55 -15.43 -24.14 -8.59
N ALA A 56 -14.41 -24.93 -8.90
CA ALA A 56 -13.01 -24.55 -8.74
C ALA A 56 -12.65 -23.34 -9.61
N MET A 57 -13.10 -23.30 -10.88
CA MET A 57 -12.90 -22.14 -11.76
C MET A 57 -13.58 -20.88 -11.21
N ARG A 58 -14.83 -20.98 -10.75
CA ARG A 58 -15.56 -19.88 -10.10
C ARG A 58 -14.85 -19.39 -8.83
N GLN A 59 -14.34 -20.30 -8.01
CA GLN A 59 -13.59 -19.94 -6.82
C GLN A 59 -12.31 -19.19 -7.19
N ARG A 60 -11.52 -19.71 -8.14
CA ARG A 60 -10.30 -19.05 -8.64
C ARG A 60 -10.56 -17.66 -9.21
N PHE A 61 -11.63 -17.50 -9.97
CA PHE A 61 -12.04 -16.20 -10.52
C PHE A 61 -12.45 -15.21 -9.42
N ARG A 62 -13.18 -15.68 -8.40
CA ARG A 62 -13.60 -14.84 -7.25
C ARG A 62 -12.46 -14.50 -6.30
N SER A 63 -11.51 -15.40 -6.12
CA SER A 63 -10.35 -15.20 -5.24
C SER A 63 -9.21 -14.47 -5.94
N HIS A 64 -9.29 -14.27 -7.26
CA HIS A 64 -8.32 -13.46 -7.98
C HIS A 64 -8.46 -12.02 -7.52
N ARG A 65 -7.48 -11.58 -6.72
CA ARG A 65 -7.21 -10.17 -6.50
C ARG A 65 -6.25 -9.78 -7.61
N GLY A 66 -6.72 -8.99 -8.57
CA GLY A 66 -5.84 -8.36 -9.56
C GLY A 66 -4.86 -7.41 -8.88
N ALA A 67 -4.07 -6.67 -9.67
CA ALA A 67 -3.27 -5.58 -9.11
C ALA A 67 -4.16 -4.74 -8.21
N GLU A 68 -3.84 -4.69 -6.91
CA GLU A 68 -4.45 -3.73 -6.00
C GLU A 68 -4.26 -2.38 -6.69
N GLY A 69 -5.37 -1.79 -7.14
CA GLY A 69 -5.33 -0.57 -7.94
C GLY A 69 -4.39 0.39 -7.25
N THR A 70 -3.46 0.99 -8.01
CA THR A 70 -2.41 1.88 -7.49
C THR A 70 -2.99 2.67 -6.33
N ALA A 71 -2.58 2.32 -5.10
CA ALA A 71 -3.04 2.98 -3.91
C ALA A 71 -2.65 4.44 -4.11
N THR A 72 -3.60 5.24 -4.55
CA THR A 72 -3.37 6.63 -4.88
C THR A 72 -3.38 7.28 -3.52
N MET A 73 -2.22 7.25 -2.87
CA MET A 73 -1.95 7.95 -1.63
C MET A 73 -1.98 9.43 -1.98
N VAL A 74 -3.19 9.99 -2.08
CA VAL A 74 -3.39 11.43 -2.15
C VAL A 74 -3.24 11.91 -0.72
N ALA A 75 -2.02 12.31 -0.36
CA ALA A 75 -1.84 13.12 0.84
C ALA A 75 -2.62 14.42 0.62
N SER A 76 -3.45 14.79 1.59
CA SER A 76 -4.11 16.10 1.58
C SER A 76 -3.04 17.18 1.48
N ASP A 77 -3.19 18.10 0.52
CA ASP A 77 -2.34 19.28 0.43
C ASP A 77 -2.55 20.10 1.72
N ALA A 78 -1.63 19.96 2.67
CA ALA A 78 -1.53 20.88 3.79
C ALA A 78 -1.22 22.27 3.23
N ALA A 79 -1.88 23.29 3.77
CA ALA A 79 -1.79 24.68 3.33
C ALA A 79 -0.34 25.09 3.01
N ASP A 80 -0.16 25.78 1.88
CA ASP A 80 1.10 26.21 1.24
C ASP A 80 2.36 26.16 2.15
N SER A 81 2.92 24.96 2.32
CA SER A 81 4.14 24.76 3.09
C SER A 81 5.34 25.31 2.31
N GLY A 82 6.34 25.80 3.03
CA GLY A 82 7.56 26.33 2.42
C GLY A 82 8.25 25.29 1.51
N LYS A 83 9.01 25.74 0.51
CA LYS A 83 9.73 24.85 -0.44
C LYS A 83 10.65 23.83 0.25
N LEU A 84 11.19 24.18 1.41
CA LEU A 84 12.00 23.29 2.24
C LEU A 84 11.10 22.54 3.23
N VAL A 85 11.18 21.21 3.24
CA VAL A 85 10.44 20.35 4.18
C VAL A 85 11.35 19.90 5.32
N ILE A 86 12.50 19.30 5.02
CA ILE A 86 13.47 18.86 6.03
C ILE A 86 14.88 19.26 5.58
N GLU A 87 15.70 19.73 6.51
CA GLU A 87 17.14 19.85 6.33
C GLU A 87 17.89 19.23 7.51
N ALA A 88 18.67 18.21 7.24
CA ALA A 88 19.60 17.59 8.18
C ALA A 88 21.03 17.90 7.77
N LYS A 89 21.86 18.31 8.74
CA LYS A 89 23.29 18.59 8.56
C LYS A 89 24.10 17.83 9.61
N GLY A 90 24.86 16.85 9.13
CA GLY A 90 25.80 16.06 9.91
C GLY A 90 25.17 15.40 11.13
N ILE A 91 23.93 14.92 11.02
CA ILE A 91 23.24 14.32 12.16
C ILE A 91 23.84 12.98 12.52
N GLU A 92 24.01 12.75 13.82
CA GLU A 92 24.46 11.47 14.36
C GLU A 92 23.57 11.02 15.49
N LYS A 93 23.47 9.70 15.64
CA LYS A 93 22.78 9.08 16.76
C LYS A 93 23.46 7.80 17.17
N SER A 94 23.67 7.65 18.46
CA SER A 94 24.11 6.40 19.06
C SER A 94 23.05 5.88 20.03
N SER A 95 22.98 4.56 20.16
CA SER A 95 22.16 3.87 21.15
C SER A 95 23.06 2.93 21.94
N GLY A 96 23.41 3.35 23.15
CA GLY A 96 24.51 2.74 23.90
C GLY A 96 25.83 2.85 23.10
N ASP A 97 26.51 1.72 22.93
CA ASP A 97 27.79 1.65 22.20
C ASP A 97 27.61 1.55 20.67
N LEU A 98 26.38 1.43 20.18
CA LEU A 98 26.10 1.28 18.75
C LEU A 98 25.80 2.63 18.11
N THR A 99 26.66 3.06 17.19
CA THR A 99 26.36 4.19 16.30
C THR A 99 25.32 3.77 15.27
N VAL A 100 24.12 4.35 15.36
CA VAL A 100 22.97 4.05 14.49
C VAL A 100 23.02 4.91 13.22
N VAL A 101 23.37 6.18 13.36
CA VAL A 101 23.51 7.13 12.25
C VAL A 101 24.79 7.93 12.46
N LYS A 102 25.58 8.12 11.39
CA LYS A 102 26.87 8.82 11.43
C LYS A 102 26.97 9.81 10.27
N GLY A 103 27.26 11.08 10.57
CA GLY A 103 27.45 12.18 9.62
C GLY A 103 26.35 12.39 8.57
N PHE A 104 25.09 12.03 8.84
CA PHE A 104 24.06 12.05 7.78
C PHE A 104 23.61 13.48 7.47
N SER A 105 23.56 13.84 6.18
CA SER A 105 23.07 15.14 5.74
C SER A 105 22.12 14.96 4.57
N THR A 106 20.98 15.65 4.60
CA THR A 106 20.02 15.64 3.50
C THR A 106 19.20 16.92 3.46
N ARG A 107 18.65 17.23 2.30
CA ARG A 107 17.67 18.29 2.11
C ARG A 107 16.49 17.72 1.34
N ILE A 108 15.31 17.75 1.95
CA ILE A 108 14.06 17.28 1.38
C ILE A 108 13.19 18.50 1.11
N GLN A 109 12.70 18.60 -0.12
CA GLN A 109 11.86 19.68 -0.61
C GLN A 109 10.43 19.21 -0.79
N ARG A 110 9.52 20.18 -0.94
CA ARG A 110 8.10 19.91 -1.21
C ARG A 110 7.97 19.13 -2.53
N GLY A 111 7.24 18.03 -2.49
CA GLY A 111 7.03 17.12 -3.63
C GLY A 111 8.03 15.96 -3.72
N ASP A 112 9.10 15.97 -2.93
CA ASP A 112 10.05 14.86 -2.89
C ASP A 112 9.41 13.60 -2.30
N ARG A 113 9.69 12.45 -2.94
CA ARG A 113 9.32 11.13 -2.43
C ARG A 113 10.59 10.38 -2.06
N VAL A 114 10.82 10.18 -0.76
CA VAL A 114 12.07 9.61 -0.24
C VAL A 114 11.82 8.22 0.35
N GLY A 115 12.55 7.22 -0.15
CA GLY A 115 12.52 5.85 0.39
C GLY A 115 13.76 5.55 1.26
N LEU A 116 13.53 5.01 2.46
CA LEU A 116 14.61 4.51 3.33
C LEU A 116 14.67 2.98 3.26
N VAL A 117 15.79 2.44 2.78
CA VAL A 117 15.96 1.00 2.53
C VAL A 117 17.18 0.48 3.30
N GLY A 118 17.10 -0.76 3.79
CA GLY A 118 18.17 -1.40 4.56
C GLY A 118 17.66 -2.56 5.42
N PRO A 119 18.54 -3.33 6.07
CA PRO A 119 18.13 -4.45 6.94
C PRO A 119 17.34 -3.98 8.16
N ASN A 120 16.62 -4.90 8.80
CA ASN A 120 15.97 -4.63 10.08
C ASN A 120 17.03 -4.33 11.14
N GLY A 121 16.78 -3.35 12.01
CA GLY A 121 17.77 -2.88 12.99
C GLY A 121 18.83 -1.92 12.44
N ALA A 122 18.86 -1.61 11.14
CA ALA A 122 19.81 -0.68 10.55
C ALA A 122 19.61 0.81 10.95
N GLY A 123 18.64 1.11 11.82
CA GLY A 123 18.39 2.48 12.25
C GLY A 123 17.40 3.29 11.41
N LYS A 124 16.68 2.68 10.45
CA LYS A 124 15.72 3.37 9.57
C LYS A 124 14.67 4.17 10.35
N THR A 125 14.03 3.52 11.33
CA THR A 125 13.03 4.15 12.19
C THR A 125 13.66 5.26 13.04
N THR A 126 14.88 5.07 13.53
CA THR A 126 15.62 6.08 14.29
C THR A 126 15.93 7.30 13.44
N LEU A 127 16.39 7.10 12.20
CA LEU A 127 16.63 8.17 11.25
C LEU A 127 15.34 8.92 10.92
N LEU A 128 14.25 8.20 10.66
CA LEU A 128 12.94 8.82 10.38
C LEU A 128 12.50 9.71 11.55
N LYS A 129 12.57 9.20 12.78
CA LYS A 129 12.23 9.97 14.00
C LYS A 129 13.10 11.21 14.19
N MET A 130 14.38 11.16 13.79
CA MET A 130 15.24 12.35 13.82
C MET A 130 14.86 13.38 12.76
N LEU A 131 14.49 12.93 11.56
CA LEU A 131 14.09 13.82 10.47
C LEU A 131 12.72 14.46 10.74
N THR A 132 11.80 13.77 11.43
CA THR A 132 10.48 14.30 11.82
C THR A 132 10.52 15.12 13.12
N GLY A 133 11.66 15.18 13.80
CA GLY A 133 11.83 15.94 15.05
C GLY A 133 11.32 15.24 16.32
N GLU A 134 10.82 14.00 16.22
CA GLU A 134 10.44 13.17 17.37
C GLU A 134 11.64 12.75 18.23
N LEU A 135 12.83 12.66 17.62
CA LEU A 135 14.07 12.29 18.30
C LEU A 135 15.16 13.32 18.01
N ALA A 136 15.78 13.87 19.05
CA ALA A 136 16.92 14.76 18.87
C ALA A 136 18.18 13.97 18.45
N PRO A 137 18.95 14.47 17.46
CA PRO A 137 20.26 13.92 17.16
C PRO A 137 21.26 14.26 18.27
N ASP A 138 22.28 13.43 18.44
CA ASP A 138 23.33 13.65 19.45
C ASP A 138 24.32 14.73 18.99
N THR A 139 24.59 14.79 17.68
CA THR A 139 25.40 15.82 17.04
C THR A 139 24.73 16.26 15.72
N GLY A 140 25.12 17.43 15.21
CA GLY A 140 24.54 18.01 14.00
C GLY A 140 23.23 18.76 14.26
N SER A 141 22.47 19.00 13.19
CA SER A 141 21.18 19.69 13.28
C SER A 141 20.17 19.13 12.27
N ALA A 142 18.93 18.94 12.71
CA ALA A 142 17.79 18.66 11.87
C ALA A 142 16.78 19.80 12.06
N ARG A 143 16.30 20.37 10.96
CA ARG A 143 15.28 21.43 10.98
C ARG A 143 14.17 21.14 10.00
N LEU A 144 12.96 21.38 10.47
CA LEU A 144 11.73 21.28 9.71
C LEU A 144 11.45 22.62 9.03
N GLY A 145 10.79 22.55 7.88
CA GLY A 145 10.21 23.69 7.19
C GLY A 145 9.11 24.37 8.00
N VAL A 146 8.70 25.55 7.54
CA VAL A 146 7.59 26.30 8.13
C VAL A 146 6.24 25.78 7.61
N ASN A 147 5.22 25.87 8.45
CA ASN A 147 3.84 25.43 8.16
C ASN A 147 3.76 23.97 7.68
N LEU A 148 4.43 23.07 8.40
CA LEU A 148 4.35 21.64 8.14
C LEU A 148 3.36 20.97 9.08
N GLU A 149 2.46 20.19 8.49
CA GLU A 149 1.63 19.23 9.21
C GLU A 149 2.19 17.83 8.95
N ILE A 150 2.69 17.17 10.00
CA ILE A 150 3.33 15.86 9.89
C ILE A 150 2.30 14.79 10.23
N ALA A 151 1.98 13.94 9.27
CA ALA A 151 1.19 12.72 9.48
C ALA A 151 2.13 11.51 9.45
N THR A 152 2.17 10.73 10.54
CA THR A 152 3.00 9.53 10.65
C THR A 152 2.11 8.29 10.65
N LEU A 153 2.41 7.34 9.76
CA LEU A 153 1.81 6.00 9.77
C LEU A 153 2.81 5.03 10.40
N ASP A 154 2.62 4.66 11.67
CA ASP A 154 3.51 3.72 12.35
C ASP A 154 3.28 2.28 11.83
N GLN A 155 4.34 1.47 11.82
CA GLN A 155 4.27 0.04 11.50
C GLN A 155 3.47 -0.73 12.55
N LYS A 156 3.39 -0.20 13.77
CA LYS A 156 2.55 -0.74 14.84
C LYS A 156 1.10 -0.30 14.63
N ARG A 157 0.29 -1.20 14.09
CA ARG A 157 -1.19 -1.16 14.15
C ARG A 157 -1.69 -1.41 15.59
N GLU A 158 -1.02 -0.88 16.61
CA GLU A 158 -1.24 -1.23 18.02
C GLU A 158 -2.51 -0.60 18.63
N ALA A 159 -3.27 0.19 17.85
CA ALA A 159 -4.50 0.84 18.28
C ALA A 159 -5.72 0.50 17.41
N VAL A 160 -5.72 -0.65 16.73
CA VAL A 160 -6.89 -1.10 15.95
C VAL A 160 -7.60 -2.20 16.73
N ASP A 161 -8.81 -1.94 17.21
CA ASP A 161 -9.67 -2.97 17.78
C ASP A 161 -10.11 -3.92 16.65
N PRO A 162 -9.75 -5.22 16.69
CA PRO A 162 -10.12 -6.17 15.64
C PRO A 162 -11.63 -6.37 15.48
N GLN A 163 -12.43 -5.98 16.48
CA GLN A 163 -13.89 -6.05 16.44
C GLN A 163 -14.53 -4.77 15.88
N GLU A 164 -13.74 -3.71 15.70
CA GLU A 164 -14.22 -2.44 15.15
C GLU A 164 -14.31 -2.54 13.63
N THR A 165 -15.44 -2.10 13.09
CA THR A 165 -15.60 -2.02 11.63
C THR A 165 -14.72 -0.91 11.08
N LEU A 166 -14.17 -1.11 9.87
CA LEU A 166 -13.37 -0.08 9.18
C LEU A 166 -14.13 1.26 9.07
N ALA A 167 -15.44 1.19 8.85
CA ALA A 167 -16.28 2.38 8.78
C ALA A 167 -16.27 3.17 10.10
N HIS A 168 -16.43 2.47 11.22
CA HIS A 168 -16.41 3.08 12.55
C HIS A 168 -15.04 3.66 12.90
N TYR A 169 -13.96 2.93 12.59
CA TYR A 169 -12.58 3.38 12.84
C TYR A 169 -12.23 4.65 12.06
N LEU A 170 -12.68 4.75 10.81
CA LEU A 170 -12.40 5.94 10.00
C LEU A 170 -13.23 7.15 10.46
N THR A 171 -14.47 6.95 10.94
CA THR A 171 -15.38 8.04 11.33
C THR A 171 -15.35 8.39 12.81
N ASP A 172 -14.52 7.73 13.63
CA ASP A 172 -14.58 7.78 15.10
C ASP A 172 -16.02 7.54 15.62
N GLY A 173 -16.78 6.67 14.93
CA GLY A 173 -18.19 6.39 15.22
C GLY A 173 -19.17 7.52 14.90
N ARG A 174 -18.73 8.61 14.26
CA ARG A 174 -19.57 9.76 13.89
C ARG A 174 -20.05 9.64 12.45
N GLY A 175 -21.14 8.90 12.26
CA GLY A 175 -21.86 8.82 10.98
C GLY A 175 -21.11 8.02 9.91
N GLU A 176 -21.51 8.22 8.65
CA GLU A 176 -21.06 7.43 7.49
C GLU A 176 -20.20 8.23 6.50
N ASN A 177 -19.81 9.47 6.84
CA ASN A 177 -19.09 10.40 5.95
C ASN A 177 -17.75 10.85 6.54
N LEU A 178 -16.75 10.98 5.68
CA LEU A 178 -15.42 11.54 5.96
C LEU A 178 -15.18 12.74 5.06
N VAL A 179 -14.41 13.70 5.55
CA VAL A 179 -13.87 14.76 4.69
C VAL A 179 -12.52 14.32 4.18
N VAL A 180 -12.41 14.05 2.88
CA VAL A 180 -11.16 13.70 2.21
C VAL A 180 -10.85 14.81 1.22
N ASN A 181 -9.73 15.52 1.40
CA ASN A 181 -9.33 16.64 0.55
C ASN A 181 -10.39 17.77 0.45
N GLY A 182 -11.13 18.01 1.54
CA GLY A 182 -12.19 19.03 1.57
C GLY A 182 -13.54 18.60 0.99
N GLU A 183 -13.65 17.40 0.41
CA GLU A 183 -14.91 16.83 -0.08
C GLU A 183 -15.46 15.80 0.91
N GLN A 184 -16.77 15.84 1.15
CA GLN A 184 -17.45 14.77 1.88
C GLN A 184 -17.52 13.50 1.02
N ARG A 185 -17.03 12.39 1.57
CA ARG A 185 -17.05 11.06 0.99
C ARG A 185 -17.70 10.07 1.94
N HIS A 186 -18.57 9.21 1.40
CA HIS A 186 -19.25 8.16 2.15
C HIS A 186 -18.33 6.95 2.32
N VAL A 187 -18.25 6.36 3.52
CA VAL A 187 -17.28 5.30 3.85
C VAL A 187 -17.63 3.93 3.25
N VAL A 188 -18.88 3.76 2.80
CA VAL A 188 -19.42 2.47 2.29
C VAL A 188 -19.43 2.38 0.75
N SER A 189 -18.85 3.35 0.01
CA SER A 189 -18.83 3.30 -1.46
C SER A 189 -17.52 2.77 -2.04
#